data_AF-A0A0H3FY97-F1
#
_entry.id   AF-A0A0H3FY97-F1
#
_cell.length_a   1.000
_cell.length_b   1.000
_cell.length_c   1.000
_cell.angle_alpha   90.00
_cell.angle_beta   90.00
_cell.angle_gamma   90.00
#
_symmetry.space_group_name_H-M   'P 1'
#
loop_
_entity.id
_entity.type
_entity.pdbx_description
1 polymer ?
#
loop_
_entity_poly.entity_id
_entity_poly.type
_entity_poly.pdbx_seq_one_letter_code
_entity_poly.pdbx_strand_id
1 'polypeptide(L)'
;MNSFSFDGSDLLAKSDATDNVRAFSVSEISGALKRTVEDAFSHIRVRGEISGFTQAGSGHCYLALKDDKAVLDSVIWRGVVSRISFWPENGMEVIATGRLTTYAGRSRYQLVIEQLEIAGQGALMALLDRRRRMLAEEGLFNADRKRALPFMPKIIGVVSSPSGAVIRDILHRLADRCPTHVILWPVPVQGDQAAAKVAAAVRGFSALKAGDAIPRPDLLIVARGGGSLEDLWPFNEEILVRAVAESSIPVISAVGHETDTTLCDYAADLRAPTPTAAAELAVPVRSELVNGLNNLHLRMNNAIARHAKLSEERLDAVRQRLPDGERLLAPFIQLFDDRASQLERDISERMTHARHKLNFYAATLRPALLKARIAREQARLSACRLPTGQRLVIQEQQKLDNVTRRLKQAYQQRLSHADLRFKFLAEKLQPLLLEQRWQQKAELLAACSLKPELVTARLNIWQKNIDQLWRVAEQAHPDKILAKGYARVEDSHSHVVSNAHDAKTHKRLNLIFHDGSVWVAPETPPKSRKADNPPEPPEQTSFL
;
A
#
# COMPACT_ATOMS: atom_id res chain seq x y z
N MET A 1 -86.16 25.78 55.90
CA MET A 1 -86.41 24.41 56.41
C MET A 1 -87.71 23.93 55.78
N ASN A 2 -87.63 23.22 54.65
CA ASN A 2 -88.81 22.56 54.08
C ASN A 2 -88.93 21.19 54.75
N SER A 3 -89.95 21.01 55.58
CA SER A 3 -90.30 19.74 56.19
C SER A 3 -90.96 18.85 55.15
N PHE A 4 -90.21 17.89 54.60
CA PHE A 4 -90.79 16.78 53.85
C PHE A 4 -91.46 15.82 54.84
N SER A 5 -92.79 15.80 54.87
CA SER A 5 -93.57 14.79 55.59
C SER A 5 -93.59 13.50 54.78
N PHE A 6 -92.89 12.46 55.26
CA PHE A 6 -92.89 11.13 54.66
C PHE A 6 -94.05 10.31 55.23
N ASP A 7 -94.96 9.87 54.36
CA ASP A 7 -95.97 8.85 54.68
C ASP A 7 -95.30 7.47 54.55
N GLY A 8 -95.15 6.75 55.66
CA GLY A 8 -94.30 5.55 55.76
C GLY A 8 -94.84 4.30 55.07
N SER A 9 -96.04 4.38 54.47
CA SER A 9 -96.74 3.25 53.86
C SER A 9 -96.30 2.93 52.41
N ASP A 10 -95.51 3.81 51.77
CA ASP A 10 -95.04 3.66 50.39
C ASP A 10 -93.52 3.39 50.26
N LEU A 11 -92.85 3.10 51.39
CA LEU A 11 -91.40 2.86 51.46
C LEU A 11 -90.98 1.41 51.15
N LEU A 12 -91.93 0.47 51.16
CA LEU A 12 -91.66 -0.96 50.93
C LEU A 12 -92.01 -1.34 49.50
N ALA A 13 -91.00 -1.75 48.72
CA ALA A 13 -91.19 -2.23 47.35
C ALA A 13 -92.09 -3.46 47.33
N LYS A 14 -93.26 -3.37 46.68
CA LYS A 14 -94.17 -4.49 46.43
C LYS A 14 -93.59 -5.35 45.30
N SER A 15 -93.15 -6.56 45.62
CA SER A 15 -92.62 -7.50 44.63
C SER A 15 -93.74 -8.39 44.08
N ASP A 16 -94.45 -7.92 43.06
CA ASP A 16 -95.39 -8.76 42.30
C ASP A 16 -94.63 -9.53 41.22
N ALA A 17 -94.75 -10.86 41.23
CA ALA A 17 -94.00 -11.78 40.37
C ALA A 17 -94.43 -11.77 38.88
N THR A 18 -95.30 -10.85 38.47
CA THR A 18 -95.89 -10.74 37.12
C THR A 18 -95.59 -9.43 36.41
N ASP A 19 -94.75 -8.56 36.98
CA ASP A 19 -94.36 -7.31 36.32
C ASP A 19 -93.17 -7.53 35.38
N ASN A 20 -93.24 -6.99 34.15
CA ASN A 20 -92.18 -7.10 33.14
C ASN A 20 -90.92 -6.29 33.51
N VAL A 21 -90.98 -5.55 34.64
CA VAL A 21 -89.87 -4.81 35.24
C VAL A 21 -89.33 -5.59 36.43
N ARG A 22 -88.51 -6.61 36.16
CA ARG A 22 -87.84 -7.40 37.21
C ARG A 22 -86.79 -6.56 37.94
N ALA A 23 -86.90 -6.47 39.27
CA ALA A 23 -85.85 -5.89 40.11
C ALA A 23 -84.63 -6.83 40.16
N PHE A 24 -83.46 -6.32 39.78
CA PHE A 24 -82.19 -7.03 39.93
C PHE A 24 -81.54 -6.69 41.26
N SER A 25 -81.00 -7.70 41.95
CA SER A 25 -80.02 -7.43 43.01
C SER A 25 -78.74 -6.83 42.41
N VAL A 26 -77.99 -6.09 43.22
CA VAL A 26 -76.71 -5.47 42.81
C VAL A 26 -75.73 -6.51 42.23
N SER A 27 -75.76 -7.74 42.77
CA SER A 27 -74.92 -8.83 42.27
C SER A 27 -75.42 -9.40 40.94
N GLU A 28 -76.73 -9.54 40.76
CA GLU A 28 -77.31 -10.02 39.51
C GLU A 28 -77.09 -9.03 38.36
N ILE A 29 -77.27 -7.72 38.59
CA ILE A 29 -77.04 -6.71 37.55
C ILE A 29 -75.54 -6.56 37.21
N SER A 30 -74.67 -6.60 38.22
CA SER A 30 -73.21 -6.57 38.01
C SER A 30 -72.74 -7.81 37.22
N GLY A 31 -73.28 -8.98 37.54
CA GLY A 31 -73.02 -10.21 36.81
C GLY A 31 -73.56 -10.20 35.38
N ALA A 32 -74.76 -9.64 35.16
CA ALA A 32 -75.33 -9.49 33.82
C ALA A 32 -74.51 -8.52 32.96
N LEU A 33 -74.13 -7.36 33.50
CA LEU A 33 -73.26 -6.39 32.84
C LEU A 33 -71.91 -6.99 32.48
N LYS A 34 -71.31 -7.78 33.39
CA LYS A 34 -70.05 -8.47 33.10
C LYS A 34 -70.17 -9.36 31.87
N ARG A 35 -71.20 -10.23 31.81
CA ARG A 35 -71.39 -11.15 30.69
C ARG A 35 -71.62 -10.40 29.38
N THR A 36 -72.52 -9.41 29.38
CA THR A 36 -72.80 -8.61 28.17
C THR A 36 -71.56 -7.90 27.64
N VAL A 37 -70.72 -7.36 28.54
CA VAL A 37 -69.49 -6.66 28.15
C VAL A 37 -68.42 -7.64 27.66
N GLU A 38 -68.23 -8.78 28.34
CA GLU A 38 -67.28 -9.81 27.91
C GLU A 38 -67.70 -10.43 26.57
N ASP A 39 -68.99 -10.63 26.32
CA ASP A 39 -69.53 -11.17 25.06
C ASP A 39 -69.39 -10.16 23.92
N ALA A 40 -69.79 -8.90 24.14
CA ALA A 40 -69.77 -7.86 23.11
C ALA A 40 -68.35 -7.35 22.78
N PHE A 41 -67.45 -7.35 23.76
CA PHE A 41 -66.09 -6.81 23.64
C PHE A 41 -65.03 -7.84 24.01
N SER A 42 -65.22 -9.05 23.48
CA SER A 42 -64.30 -10.20 23.66
C SER A 42 -62.93 -9.98 23.00
N HIS A 43 -62.85 -9.21 21.91
CA HIS A 43 -61.60 -8.86 21.24
C HIS A 43 -61.67 -7.46 20.64
N ILE A 44 -61.01 -6.49 21.29
CA ILE A 44 -61.02 -5.08 20.91
C ILE A 44 -59.60 -4.51 20.80
N ARG A 45 -59.45 -3.47 19.96
CA ARG A 45 -58.22 -2.67 19.84
C ARG A 45 -58.51 -1.25 20.32
N VAL A 46 -57.76 -0.78 21.31
CA VAL A 46 -57.95 0.53 21.94
C VAL A 46 -56.66 1.33 21.81
N ARG A 47 -56.74 2.53 21.22
CA ARG A 47 -55.63 3.47 21.15
C ARG A 47 -55.69 4.43 22.33
N GLY A 48 -54.58 4.67 22.99
CA GLY A 48 -54.49 5.64 24.08
C GLY A 48 -53.05 5.82 24.58
N GLU A 49 -52.82 6.88 25.36
CA GLU A 49 -51.55 7.15 26.02
C GLU A 49 -51.50 6.41 27.37
N ILE A 50 -50.36 5.77 27.67
CA ILE A 50 -50.13 5.08 28.94
C ILE A 50 -49.97 6.10 30.06
N SER A 51 -50.72 5.91 31.13
CA SER A 51 -50.61 6.66 32.38
C SER A 51 -50.67 5.73 33.58
N GLY A 52 -50.05 6.15 34.70
CA GLY A 52 -50.10 5.41 35.96
C GLY A 52 -49.50 4.00 35.93
N PHE A 53 -48.54 3.73 35.04
CA PHE A 53 -47.90 2.41 34.93
C PHE A 53 -47.24 2.00 36.25
N THR A 54 -47.65 0.84 36.79
CA THR A 54 -47.13 0.25 38.02
C THR A 54 -47.01 -1.27 37.89
N GLN A 55 -45.88 -1.83 38.32
CA GLN A 55 -45.68 -3.28 38.38
C GLN A 55 -45.90 -3.79 39.80
N ALA A 56 -46.85 -4.71 39.98
CA ALA A 56 -47.09 -5.35 41.27
C ALA A 56 -46.04 -6.44 41.55
N GLY A 57 -45.77 -6.73 42.84
CA GLY A 57 -44.84 -7.80 43.25
C GLY A 57 -45.21 -9.20 42.76
N SER A 58 -46.45 -9.41 42.30
CA SER A 58 -46.93 -10.63 41.63
C SER A 58 -46.45 -10.77 40.17
N GLY A 59 -45.88 -9.71 39.59
CA GLY A 59 -45.43 -9.64 38.20
C GLY A 59 -46.53 -9.26 37.20
N HIS A 60 -47.68 -8.76 37.66
CA HIS A 60 -48.71 -8.15 36.80
C HIS A 60 -48.44 -6.64 36.65
N CYS A 61 -48.69 -6.12 35.45
CA CYS A 61 -48.58 -4.69 35.19
C CYS A 61 -49.97 -4.07 35.15
N TYR A 62 -50.17 -2.99 35.91
CA TYR A 62 -51.38 -2.19 35.90
C TYR A 62 -51.06 -0.85 35.25
N LEU A 63 -51.90 -0.42 34.32
CA LEU A 63 -51.76 0.85 33.62
C LEU A 63 -53.14 1.39 33.26
N ALA A 64 -53.25 2.67 32.98
CA ALA A 64 -54.46 3.27 32.44
C ALA A 64 -54.19 3.85 31.05
N LEU A 65 -55.05 3.51 30.09
CA LEU A 65 -55.04 4.09 28.75
C LEU A 65 -55.91 5.34 28.78
N LYS A 66 -55.34 6.50 28.55
CA LYS A 66 -56.06 7.78 28.48
C LYS A 66 -56.12 8.30 27.05
N ASP A 67 -57.22 8.97 26.73
CA ASP A 67 -57.34 9.87 25.59
C ASP A 67 -57.75 11.28 26.09
N ASP A 68 -58.11 12.20 25.20
CA ASP A 68 -58.49 13.58 25.56
C ASP A 68 -59.72 13.67 26.48
N LYS A 69 -60.57 12.63 26.53
CA LYS A 69 -61.90 12.69 27.16
C LYS A 69 -62.17 11.56 28.15
N ALA A 70 -61.41 10.48 28.12
CA ALA A 70 -61.69 9.24 28.83
C ALA A 70 -60.40 8.55 29.30
N VAL A 71 -60.57 7.72 30.35
CA VAL A 71 -59.50 6.90 30.92
C VAL A 71 -60.03 5.48 31.12
N LEU A 72 -59.28 4.49 30.67
CA LEU A 72 -59.60 3.07 30.76
C LEU A 72 -58.53 2.31 31.53
N ASP A 73 -58.90 1.75 32.68
CA ASP A 73 -58.00 0.90 33.45
C ASP A 73 -57.65 -0.37 32.68
N SER A 74 -56.40 -0.79 32.75
CA SER A 74 -55.89 -1.94 32.02
C SER A 74 -54.97 -2.79 32.88
N VAL A 75 -54.97 -4.10 32.62
CA VAL A 75 -54.09 -5.06 33.28
C VAL A 75 -53.40 -5.95 32.25
N ILE A 76 -52.11 -6.17 32.45
CA ILE A 76 -51.31 -7.13 31.70
C ILE A 76 -50.89 -8.23 32.67
N TRP A 77 -51.38 -9.45 32.42
CA TRP A 77 -51.01 -10.62 33.21
C TRP A 77 -49.56 -11.03 32.96
N ARG A 78 -48.91 -11.64 33.97
CA ARG A 78 -47.46 -11.96 33.96
C ARG A 78 -47.02 -12.75 32.72
N GLY A 79 -47.82 -13.72 32.28
CA GLY A 79 -47.53 -14.53 31.10
C GLY A 79 -47.61 -13.76 29.77
N VAL A 80 -48.33 -12.64 29.75
CA VAL A 80 -48.41 -11.73 28.59
C VAL A 80 -47.26 -10.72 28.63
N VAL A 81 -46.88 -10.21 29.80
CA VAL A 81 -45.78 -9.24 29.97
C VAL A 81 -44.50 -9.71 29.27
N SER A 82 -44.14 -11.00 29.38
CA SER A 82 -42.94 -11.57 28.75
C SER A 82 -42.99 -11.63 27.22
N ARG A 83 -44.17 -11.44 26.60
CA ARG A 83 -44.37 -11.46 25.14
C ARG A 83 -44.42 -10.06 24.52
N ILE A 84 -44.42 -9.00 25.33
CA ILE A 84 -44.48 -7.63 24.83
C ILE A 84 -43.08 -7.22 24.34
N SER A 85 -42.99 -6.71 23.11
CA SER A 85 -41.74 -6.37 22.43
C SER A 85 -41.00 -5.14 23.01
N PHE A 86 -41.67 -4.38 23.88
CA PHE A 86 -41.12 -3.17 24.51
C PHE A 86 -41.59 -3.02 25.95
N TRP A 87 -40.84 -2.26 26.75
CA TRP A 87 -41.23 -1.96 28.12
C TRP A 87 -42.19 -0.76 28.15
N PRO A 88 -43.40 -0.88 28.74
CA PRO A 88 -44.34 0.23 28.78
C PRO A 88 -43.86 1.33 29.73
N GLU A 89 -43.87 2.59 29.28
CA GLU A 89 -43.56 3.77 30.09
C GLU A 89 -44.73 4.76 30.04
N ASN A 90 -44.87 5.59 31.08
CA ASN A 90 -45.86 6.67 31.09
C ASN A 90 -45.57 7.66 29.95
N GLY A 91 -46.61 8.10 29.24
CA GLY A 91 -46.49 9.00 28.11
C GLY A 91 -46.40 8.32 26.74
N MET A 92 -46.29 6.98 26.70
CA MET A 92 -46.27 6.25 25.43
C MET A 92 -47.68 6.13 24.86
N GLU A 93 -47.86 6.53 23.61
CA GLU A 93 -49.09 6.26 22.88
C GLU A 93 -49.04 4.83 22.30
N VAL A 94 -50.09 4.04 22.55
CA VAL A 94 -50.13 2.60 22.26
C VAL A 94 -51.49 2.17 21.72
N ILE A 95 -51.50 1.10 20.95
CA ILE A 95 -52.69 0.33 20.59
C ILE A 95 -52.66 -0.95 21.42
N ALA A 96 -53.55 -1.05 22.39
CA ALA A 96 -53.73 -2.25 23.19
C ALA A 96 -54.82 -3.12 22.57
N THR A 97 -54.50 -4.39 22.31
CA THR A 97 -55.45 -5.40 21.86
C THR A 97 -55.75 -6.36 23.01
N GLY A 98 -57.02 -6.65 23.25
CA GLY A 98 -57.42 -7.54 24.35
C GLY A 98 -58.93 -7.59 24.56
N ARG A 99 -59.34 -8.02 25.75
CA ARG A 99 -60.75 -8.23 26.11
C ARG A 99 -61.19 -7.29 27.23
N LEU A 100 -62.39 -6.73 27.12
CA LEU A 100 -62.96 -5.86 28.14
C LEU A 100 -63.70 -6.70 29.19
N THR A 101 -63.39 -6.51 30.47
CA THR A 101 -64.05 -7.17 31.61
C THR A 101 -64.50 -6.12 32.62
N THR A 102 -65.42 -6.48 33.51
CA THR A 102 -65.76 -5.66 34.68
C THR A 102 -65.27 -6.31 35.97
N TYR A 103 -64.85 -5.49 36.93
CA TYR A 103 -64.55 -5.96 38.29
C TYR A 103 -65.83 -5.99 39.12
N ALA A 104 -66.38 -7.19 39.34
CA ALA A 104 -67.71 -7.41 39.91
C ALA A 104 -67.94 -6.73 41.28
N GLY A 105 -66.88 -6.54 42.08
CA GLY A 105 -66.97 -5.91 43.40
C GLY A 105 -67.04 -4.38 43.41
N ARG A 106 -66.76 -3.69 42.29
CA ARG A 106 -66.78 -2.22 42.19
C ARG A 106 -67.36 -1.68 40.88
N SER A 107 -67.91 -2.53 40.01
CA SER A 107 -68.50 -2.17 38.71
C SER A 107 -67.62 -1.28 37.83
N ARG A 108 -66.28 -1.38 37.94
CA ARG A 108 -65.33 -0.69 37.05
C ARG A 108 -65.02 -1.55 35.83
N TYR A 109 -64.96 -0.92 34.67
CA TYR A 109 -64.45 -1.53 33.44
C TYR A 109 -62.93 -1.64 33.50
N GLN A 110 -62.39 -2.75 32.99
CA GLN A 110 -60.97 -3.03 32.91
C GLN A 110 -60.65 -3.77 31.62
N LEU A 111 -59.64 -3.31 30.90
CA LEU A 111 -59.12 -3.99 29.71
C LEU A 111 -58.04 -5.00 30.12
N VAL A 112 -58.25 -6.27 29.79
CA VAL A 112 -57.19 -7.29 29.89
C VAL A 112 -56.41 -7.28 28.58
N ILE A 113 -55.20 -6.75 28.61
CA ILE A 113 -54.35 -6.59 27.43
C ILE A 113 -53.66 -7.92 27.12
N GLU A 114 -53.78 -8.35 25.87
CA GLU A 114 -53.16 -9.56 25.32
C GLU A 114 -51.98 -9.23 24.40
N GLN A 115 -52.05 -8.10 23.70
CA GLN A 115 -51.00 -7.59 22.81
C GLN A 115 -50.95 -6.07 22.92
N LEU A 116 -49.74 -5.51 22.96
CA LEU A 116 -49.51 -4.08 23.07
C LEU A 116 -48.59 -3.64 21.93
N GLU A 117 -49.05 -2.69 21.14
CA GLU A 117 -48.34 -2.10 20.00
C GLU A 117 -48.13 -0.61 20.26
N ILE A 118 -47.03 -0.03 19.79
CA ILE A 118 -46.80 1.41 19.92
C ILE A 118 -47.63 2.13 18.83
N ALA A 119 -48.48 3.09 19.22
CA ALA A 119 -49.12 4.00 18.29
C ALA A 119 -48.35 5.31 18.29
N GLY A 120 -47.72 5.67 17.18
CA GLY A 120 -47.16 7.01 16.99
C GLY A 120 -45.67 7.02 16.67
N GLN A 121 -45.30 7.82 15.67
CA GLN A 121 -43.92 8.03 15.23
C GLN A 121 -43.01 8.59 16.34
N GLY A 122 -43.57 9.34 17.30
CA GLY A 122 -42.82 9.96 18.40
C GLY A 122 -42.19 8.97 19.38
N ALA A 123 -42.89 7.87 19.69
CA ALA A 123 -42.37 6.84 20.60
C ALA A 123 -41.29 5.97 19.92
N LEU A 124 -41.44 5.66 18.63
CA LEU A 124 -40.39 5.02 17.83
C LEU A 124 -39.14 5.90 17.75
N MET A 125 -39.32 7.22 17.55
CA MET A 125 -38.21 8.17 17.52
C MET A 125 -37.49 8.25 18.86
N ALA A 126 -38.24 8.25 19.99
CA ALA A 126 -37.64 8.25 21.32
C ALA A 126 -36.82 6.97 21.60
N LEU A 127 -37.29 5.81 21.15
CA LEU A 127 -36.54 4.55 21.22
C LEU A 127 -35.27 4.58 20.35
N LEU A 128 -35.37 5.12 19.14
CA LEU A 128 -34.22 5.28 18.24
C LEU A 128 -33.18 6.23 18.84
N ASP A 129 -33.60 7.37 19.38
CA ASP A 129 -32.72 8.34 20.03
C ASP A 129 -32.03 7.77 21.26
N ARG A 130 -32.76 6.99 22.08
CA ARG A 130 -32.20 6.29 23.25
C ARG A 130 -31.10 5.31 22.82
N ARG A 131 -31.37 4.48 21.81
CA ARG A 131 -30.38 3.52 21.27
C ARG A 131 -29.18 4.23 20.64
N ARG A 132 -29.44 5.32 19.89
CA ARG A 132 -28.38 6.13 19.28
C ARG A 132 -27.42 6.65 20.35
N ARG A 133 -27.93 7.21 21.45
CA ARG A 133 -27.08 7.71 22.54
C ARG A 133 -26.27 6.60 23.19
N MET A 134 -26.91 5.48 23.54
CA MET A 134 -26.23 4.32 24.14
C MET A 134 -25.08 3.80 23.27
N LEU A 135 -25.33 3.59 21.98
CA LEU A 135 -24.31 3.07 21.05
C LEU A 135 -23.23 4.11 20.69
N ALA A 136 -23.58 5.39 20.73
CA ALA A 136 -22.61 6.49 20.57
C ALA A 136 -21.67 6.59 21.79
N GLU A 137 -22.19 6.42 23.01
CA GLU A 137 -21.40 6.41 24.25
C GLU A 137 -20.40 5.25 24.27
N GLU A 138 -20.76 4.10 23.71
CA GLU A 138 -19.84 2.98 23.49
C GLU A 138 -18.81 3.24 22.37
N GLY A 139 -18.94 4.35 21.64
CA GLY A 139 -18.02 4.73 20.55
C GLY A 139 -18.19 3.92 19.27
N LEU A 140 -19.34 3.26 19.03
CA LEU A 140 -19.59 2.52 17.78
C LEU A 140 -19.64 3.41 16.55
N PHE A 141 -19.89 4.72 16.71
CA PHE A 141 -20.00 5.68 15.62
C PHE A 141 -18.76 6.56 15.45
N ASN A 142 -17.67 6.29 16.17
CA ASN A 142 -16.45 7.10 16.12
C ASN A 142 -15.82 7.07 14.72
N ALA A 143 -15.44 8.24 14.21
CA ALA A 143 -14.82 8.39 12.90
C ALA A 143 -13.50 7.59 12.78
N ASP A 144 -12.75 7.47 13.88
CA ASP A 144 -11.47 6.74 13.91
C ASP A 144 -11.60 5.23 13.68
N ARG A 145 -12.81 4.66 13.87
CA ARG A 145 -13.08 3.25 13.56
C ARG A 145 -13.39 3.02 12.09
N LYS A 146 -13.79 4.07 11.36
CA LYS A 146 -14.24 3.96 9.98
C LYS A 146 -13.05 3.67 9.07
N ARG A 147 -13.20 2.68 8.21
CA ARG A 147 -12.17 2.20 7.29
C ARG A 147 -12.27 2.95 5.98
N ALA A 148 -11.12 3.32 5.42
CA ALA A 148 -11.07 3.91 4.09
C ALA A 148 -11.54 2.88 3.04
N LEU A 149 -12.36 3.34 2.09
CA LEU A 149 -12.82 2.50 0.99
C LEU A 149 -11.66 2.19 0.03
N PRO A 150 -11.57 0.96 -0.50
CA PRO A 150 -10.61 0.64 -1.54
C PRO A 150 -10.90 1.47 -2.78
N PHE A 151 -9.86 2.07 -3.38
CA PHE A 151 -10.02 2.91 -4.58
C PHE A 151 -10.65 2.16 -5.76
N MET A 152 -10.36 0.87 -5.90
CA MET A 152 -10.89 0.02 -6.97
C MET A 152 -11.06 -1.41 -6.45
N PRO A 153 -12.19 -1.73 -5.80
CA PRO A 153 -12.46 -3.08 -5.33
C PRO A 153 -12.54 -4.04 -6.51
N LYS A 154 -11.96 -5.24 -6.38
CA LYS A 154 -12.11 -6.30 -7.39
C LYS A 154 -13.42 -7.05 -7.22
N ILE A 155 -13.82 -7.22 -5.95
CA ILE A 155 -15.01 -7.97 -5.56
C ILE A 155 -15.83 -7.14 -4.59
N ILE A 156 -17.11 -6.93 -4.92
CA ILE A 156 -18.08 -6.23 -4.07
C ILE A 156 -19.10 -7.24 -3.56
N GLY A 157 -19.25 -7.35 -2.25
CA GLY A 157 -20.32 -8.12 -1.62
C GLY A 157 -21.56 -7.27 -1.46
N VAL A 158 -22.72 -7.75 -1.91
CA VAL A 158 -23.99 -7.05 -1.74
C VAL A 158 -24.89 -7.86 -0.83
N VAL A 159 -25.39 -7.22 0.23
CA VAL A 159 -26.37 -7.79 1.15
C VAL A 159 -27.71 -7.13 0.85
N SER A 160 -28.57 -7.84 0.12
CA SER A 160 -29.90 -7.35 -0.26
C SER A 160 -30.82 -8.51 -0.66
N SER A 161 -32.07 -8.20 -1.00
CA SER A 161 -33.01 -9.21 -1.49
C SER A 161 -32.69 -9.60 -2.95
N PRO A 162 -32.86 -10.88 -3.33
CA PRO A 162 -32.53 -11.35 -4.67
C PRO A 162 -33.50 -10.84 -5.75
N SER A 163 -34.73 -10.52 -5.37
CA SER A 163 -35.83 -10.19 -6.29
C SER A 163 -36.02 -8.67 -6.51
N GLY A 164 -35.24 -7.83 -5.85
CA GLY A 164 -35.46 -6.37 -5.79
C GLY A 164 -34.94 -5.58 -6.99
N ALA A 165 -35.56 -4.42 -7.27
CA ALA A 165 -35.02 -3.43 -8.21
C ALA A 165 -33.62 -2.94 -7.77
N VAL A 166 -33.41 -2.84 -6.47
CA VAL A 166 -32.16 -2.40 -5.80
C VAL A 166 -30.92 -3.09 -6.33
N ILE A 167 -30.89 -4.43 -6.37
CA ILE A 167 -29.72 -5.17 -6.84
C ILE A 167 -29.49 -4.95 -8.34
N ARG A 168 -30.57 -4.82 -9.14
CA ARG A 168 -30.45 -4.53 -10.57
C ARG A 168 -29.90 -3.14 -10.81
N ASP A 169 -30.32 -2.15 -10.02
CA ASP A 169 -29.84 -0.77 -10.10
C ASP A 169 -28.35 -0.68 -9.77
N ILE A 170 -27.92 -1.38 -8.71
CA ILE A 170 -26.49 -1.50 -8.34
C ILE A 170 -25.70 -2.15 -9.48
N LEU A 171 -26.15 -3.29 -9.99
CA LEU A 171 -25.46 -4.02 -11.06
C LEU A 171 -25.36 -3.20 -12.35
N HIS A 172 -26.45 -2.55 -12.76
CA HIS A 172 -26.47 -1.68 -13.94
C HIS A 172 -25.49 -0.52 -13.76
N ARG A 173 -25.48 0.12 -12.59
CA ARG A 173 -24.60 1.28 -12.37
C ARG A 173 -23.13 0.90 -12.29
N LEU A 174 -22.81 -0.25 -11.68
CA LEU A 174 -21.45 -0.81 -11.71
C LEU A 174 -21.02 -1.16 -13.14
N ALA A 175 -21.89 -1.78 -13.95
CA ALA A 175 -21.58 -2.13 -15.33
C ALA A 175 -21.28 -0.89 -16.20
N ASP A 176 -22.02 0.20 -16.01
CA ASP A 176 -21.81 1.45 -16.72
C ASP A 176 -20.54 2.19 -16.26
N ARG A 177 -20.33 2.31 -14.94
CA ARG A 177 -19.25 3.12 -14.36
C ARG A 177 -17.89 2.40 -14.35
N CYS A 178 -17.85 1.19 -13.79
CA CYS A 178 -16.65 0.34 -13.74
C CYS A 178 -17.04 -1.13 -13.47
N PRO A 179 -17.11 -1.99 -14.51
CA PRO A 179 -17.51 -3.38 -14.35
C PRO A 179 -16.66 -4.12 -13.30
N THR A 180 -17.33 -4.61 -12.26
CA THR A 180 -16.69 -5.24 -11.09
C THR A 180 -17.42 -6.54 -10.75
N HIS A 181 -16.72 -7.52 -10.18
CA HIS A 181 -17.34 -8.78 -9.77
C HIS A 181 -18.21 -8.56 -8.52
N VAL A 182 -19.45 -9.06 -8.55
CA VAL A 182 -20.42 -8.86 -7.46
C VAL A 182 -20.85 -10.21 -6.89
N ILE A 183 -20.80 -10.34 -5.56
CA ILE A 183 -21.30 -11.50 -4.82
C ILE A 183 -22.52 -11.07 -4.02
N LEU A 184 -23.69 -11.58 -4.39
CA LEU A 184 -24.92 -11.33 -3.67
C LEU A 184 -25.10 -12.34 -2.53
N TRP A 185 -25.28 -11.85 -1.31
CA TRP A 185 -25.81 -12.66 -0.21
C TRP A 185 -27.31 -12.35 -0.08
N PRO A 186 -28.19 -13.27 -0.54
CA PRO A 186 -29.63 -13.02 -0.55
C PRO A 186 -30.19 -13.06 0.87
N VAL A 187 -30.73 -11.94 1.35
CA VAL A 187 -31.41 -11.86 2.64
C VAL A 187 -32.72 -11.08 2.52
N PRO A 188 -33.74 -11.41 3.33
CA PRO A 188 -34.91 -10.54 3.46
C PRO A 188 -34.49 -9.23 4.13
N VAL A 189 -34.90 -8.10 3.54
CA VAL A 189 -34.55 -6.74 4.00
C VAL A 189 -35.72 -6.04 4.71
N GLN A 190 -36.79 -6.78 5.01
CA GLN A 190 -38.02 -6.33 5.69
C GLN A 190 -38.55 -7.44 6.61
N GLY A 191 -39.30 -7.04 7.62
CA GLY A 191 -39.90 -7.92 8.62
C GLY A 191 -38.99 -8.24 9.81
N ASP A 192 -39.57 -8.88 10.83
CA ASP A 192 -38.96 -9.04 12.16
C ASP A 192 -37.65 -9.84 12.19
N GLN A 193 -37.39 -10.67 11.19
CA GLN A 193 -36.14 -11.45 11.09
C GLN A 193 -35.07 -10.80 10.19
N ALA A 194 -35.35 -9.65 9.58
CA ALA A 194 -34.42 -9.03 8.64
C ALA A 194 -33.12 -8.61 9.32
N ALA A 195 -33.19 -7.96 10.48
CA ALA A 195 -32.02 -7.48 11.22
C ALA A 195 -31.01 -8.60 11.51
N ALA A 196 -31.50 -9.73 12.06
CA ALA A 196 -30.66 -10.88 12.39
C ALA A 196 -30.03 -11.54 11.15
N LYS A 197 -30.79 -11.63 10.03
CA LYS A 197 -30.29 -12.24 8.79
C LYS A 197 -29.28 -11.35 8.08
N VAL A 198 -29.52 -10.03 8.02
CA VAL A 198 -28.56 -9.06 7.47
C VAL A 198 -27.28 -9.04 8.32
N ALA A 199 -27.40 -9.04 9.65
CA ALA A 199 -26.25 -9.12 10.56
C ALA A 199 -25.43 -10.40 10.35
N ALA A 200 -26.10 -11.54 10.18
CA ALA A 200 -25.45 -12.81 9.86
C ALA A 200 -24.73 -12.78 8.51
N ALA A 201 -25.30 -12.13 7.49
CA ALA A 201 -24.67 -11.97 6.18
C ALA A 201 -23.40 -11.11 6.24
N VAL A 202 -23.45 -9.97 6.95
CA VAL A 202 -22.28 -9.08 7.14
C VAL A 202 -21.15 -9.82 7.88
N ARG A 203 -21.48 -10.52 8.98
CA ARG A 203 -20.52 -11.36 9.70
C ARG A 203 -20.01 -12.52 8.86
N GLY A 204 -20.88 -13.14 8.08
CA GLY A 204 -20.56 -14.23 7.16
C GLY A 204 -19.49 -13.83 6.15
N PHE A 205 -19.68 -12.68 5.48
CA PHE A 205 -18.65 -12.14 4.57
C PHE A 205 -17.36 -11.80 5.30
N SER A 206 -17.43 -11.20 6.49
CA SER A 206 -16.25 -10.89 7.31
C SER A 206 -15.47 -12.14 7.75
N ALA A 207 -16.14 -13.28 7.90
CA ALA A 207 -15.55 -14.54 8.32
C ALA A 207 -14.85 -15.31 7.18
N LEU A 208 -15.11 -14.96 5.91
CA LEU A 208 -14.46 -15.60 4.76
C LEU A 208 -12.95 -15.37 4.79
N LYS A 209 -12.19 -16.44 4.53
CA LYS A 209 -10.72 -16.43 4.47
C LYS A 209 -10.23 -16.40 3.02
N ALA A 210 -9.00 -15.94 2.83
CA ALA A 210 -8.34 -16.01 1.53
C ALA A 210 -8.14 -17.48 1.13
N GLY A 211 -8.75 -17.90 0.02
CA GLY A 211 -8.68 -19.27 -0.49
C GLY A 211 -9.95 -20.13 -0.31
N ASP A 212 -10.99 -19.59 0.32
CA ASP A 212 -12.30 -20.27 0.37
C ASP A 212 -12.93 -20.38 -1.03
N ALA A 213 -13.86 -21.33 -1.20
CA ALA A 213 -14.57 -21.54 -2.46
C ALA A 213 -15.31 -20.29 -2.96
N ILE A 214 -15.76 -19.44 -2.04
CA ILE A 214 -16.31 -18.12 -2.32
C ILE A 214 -15.26 -17.10 -1.93
N PRO A 215 -14.77 -16.26 -2.86
CA PRO A 215 -13.74 -15.29 -2.54
C PRO A 215 -14.27 -14.20 -1.61
N ARG A 216 -13.43 -13.76 -0.69
CA ARG A 216 -13.72 -12.67 0.25
C ARG A 216 -13.87 -11.33 -0.51
N PRO A 217 -14.96 -10.57 -0.31
CA PRO A 217 -15.10 -9.24 -0.89
C PRO A 217 -14.11 -8.20 -0.33
N ASP A 218 -13.76 -7.22 -1.16
CA ASP A 218 -12.94 -6.07 -0.76
C ASP A 218 -13.81 -4.95 -0.13
N LEU A 219 -15.09 -4.95 -0.46
CA LEU A 219 -16.08 -3.94 -0.08
C LEU A 219 -17.45 -4.59 0.09
N LEU A 220 -18.23 -4.17 1.09
CA LEU A 220 -19.62 -4.58 1.27
C LEU A 220 -20.58 -3.41 1.02
N ILE A 221 -21.72 -3.72 0.41
CA ILE A 221 -22.86 -2.81 0.28
C ILE A 221 -24.06 -3.46 0.95
N VAL A 222 -24.57 -2.82 2.01
CA VAL A 222 -25.86 -3.19 2.62
C VAL A 222 -26.91 -2.28 2.00
N ALA A 223 -27.80 -2.84 1.19
CA ALA A 223 -28.72 -2.05 0.40
C ALA A 223 -30.18 -2.47 0.57
N ARG A 224 -31.04 -1.45 0.62
CA ARG A 224 -32.49 -1.58 0.64
C ARG A 224 -33.09 -0.54 -0.30
N GLY A 225 -34.28 -0.82 -0.83
CA GLY A 225 -35.07 0.17 -1.56
C GLY A 225 -35.85 1.08 -0.61
N GLY A 226 -36.64 1.99 -1.18
CA GLY A 226 -37.54 2.83 -0.40
C GLY A 226 -38.65 2.05 0.30
N GLY A 227 -39.20 2.64 1.36
CA GLY A 227 -40.31 2.10 2.14
C GLY A 227 -40.68 3.03 3.30
N SER A 228 -41.71 2.66 4.06
CA SER A 228 -42.11 3.41 5.26
C SER A 228 -41.04 3.33 6.36
N LEU A 229 -41.15 4.17 7.39
CA LEU A 229 -40.23 4.16 8.54
C LEU A 229 -40.19 2.79 9.26
N GLU A 230 -41.33 2.11 9.35
CA GLU A 230 -41.50 0.76 9.93
C GLU A 230 -40.62 -0.27 9.22
N ASP A 231 -40.52 -0.07 7.92
CA ASP A 231 -39.85 -0.89 6.95
C ASP A 231 -38.31 -0.72 7.03
N LEU A 232 -37.85 0.43 7.53
CA LEU A 232 -36.44 0.74 7.86
C LEU A 232 -36.03 0.26 9.25
N TRP A 233 -36.99 -0.10 10.11
CA TRP A 233 -36.74 -0.41 11.50
C TRP A 233 -35.72 -1.53 11.75
N PRO A 234 -35.67 -2.62 10.95
CA PRO A 234 -34.65 -3.67 11.11
C PRO A 234 -33.22 -3.14 11.05
N PHE A 235 -32.99 -1.99 10.40
CA PHE A 235 -31.67 -1.37 10.30
C PHE A 235 -31.30 -0.47 11.49
N ASN A 236 -32.23 -0.28 12.42
CA ASN A 236 -32.03 0.40 13.70
C ASN A 236 -31.88 -0.59 14.88
N GLU A 237 -31.84 -1.89 14.60
CA GLU A 237 -31.61 -2.90 15.62
C GLU A 237 -30.13 -3.03 15.98
N GLU A 238 -29.88 -3.15 17.28
CA GLU A 238 -28.54 -3.22 17.85
C GLU A 238 -27.69 -4.34 17.24
N ILE A 239 -28.29 -5.50 16.97
CA ILE A 239 -27.57 -6.66 16.42
C ILE A 239 -26.93 -6.34 15.06
N LEU A 240 -27.61 -5.57 14.21
CA LEU A 240 -27.09 -5.17 12.91
C LEU A 240 -26.02 -4.09 13.05
N VAL A 241 -26.28 -3.07 13.88
CA VAL A 241 -25.34 -1.97 14.11
C VAL A 241 -24.00 -2.50 14.60
N ARG A 242 -24.01 -3.44 15.56
CA ARG A 242 -22.80 -4.10 16.04
C ARG A 242 -22.12 -4.92 14.95
N ALA A 243 -22.88 -5.71 14.18
CA ALA A 243 -22.32 -6.50 13.08
C ALA A 243 -21.62 -5.65 12.01
N VAL A 244 -22.17 -4.47 11.68
CA VAL A 244 -21.55 -3.52 10.75
C VAL A 244 -20.31 -2.87 11.36
N ALA A 245 -20.39 -2.38 12.59
CA ALA A 245 -19.25 -1.74 13.27
C ALA A 245 -18.08 -2.70 13.56
N GLU A 246 -18.36 -4.00 13.71
CA GLU A 246 -17.36 -5.07 13.88
C GLU A 246 -16.85 -5.63 12.54
N SER A 247 -17.41 -5.18 11.41
CA SER A 247 -17.06 -5.72 10.10
C SER A 247 -15.57 -5.53 9.81
N SER A 248 -14.97 -6.61 9.32
CA SER A 248 -13.56 -6.63 8.90
C SER A 248 -13.36 -6.22 7.44
N ILE A 249 -14.46 -5.92 6.74
CA ILE A 249 -14.49 -5.42 5.36
C ILE A 249 -15.20 -4.07 5.40
N PRO A 250 -14.71 -3.03 4.69
CA PRO A 250 -15.40 -1.75 4.64
C PRO A 250 -16.86 -1.88 4.15
N VAL A 251 -17.78 -1.16 4.77
CA VAL A 251 -19.22 -1.26 4.51
C VAL A 251 -19.80 0.08 4.07
N ILE A 252 -20.49 0.08 2.94
CA ILE A 252 -21.36 1.17 2.50
C ILE A 252 -22.80 0.82 2.87
N SER A 253 -23.45 1.69 3.64
CA SER A 253 -24.88 1.58 3.91
C SER A 253 -25.68 2.38 2.88
N ALA A 254 -26.66 1.74 2.26
CA ALA A 254 -27.52 2.30 1.21
C ALA A 254 -28.99 1.95 1.50
N VAL A 255 -29.43 2.28 2.72
CA VAL A 255 -30.73 1.87 3.27
C VAL A 255 -31.69 3.05 3.36
N GLY A 256 -31.21 4.20 3.84
CA GLY A 256 -32.02 5.41 4.03
C GLY A 256 -31.98 6.36 2.84
N HIS A 257 -33.01 7.19 2.71
CA HIS A 257 -32.98 8.40 1.86
C HIS A 257 -32.34 9.56 2.62
N GLU A 258 -32.19 10.73 1.99
CA GLU A 258 -31.54 11.90 2.59
C GLU A 258 -32.08 12.25 3.99
N THR A 259 -33.39 12.12 4.24
CA THR A 259 -34.06 12.44 5.51
C THR A 259 -34.06 11.31 6.54
N ASP A 260 -33.93 10.05 6.12
CA ASP A 260 -34.24 8.88 6.95
C ASP A 260 -32.96 8.14 7.32
N THR A 261 -32.12 8.77 8.15
CA THR A 261 -30.84 8.17 8.57
C THR A 261 -31.05 7.09 9.63
N THR A 262 -30.54 5.88 9.36
CA THR A 262 -30.63 4.73 10.27
C THR A 262 -29.39 4.59 11.15
N LEU A 263 -29.48 3.83 12.24
CA LEU A 263 -28.31 3.51 13.07
C LEU A 263 -27.25 2.70 12.31
N CYS A 264 -27.66 1.87 11.35
CA CYS A 264 -26.76 1.19 10.43
C CYS A 264 -25.92 2.20 9.62
N ASP A 265 -26.51 3.30 9.15
CA ASP A 265 -25.80 4.35 8.41
C ASP A 265 -24.72 5.04 9.27
N TYR A 266 -24.97 5.20 10.58
CA TYR A 266 -23.99 5.77 11.49
C TYR A 266 -22.80 4.83 11.74
N ALA A 267 -23.05 3.52 11.86
CA ALA A 267 -22.03 2.50 12.05
C ALA A 267 -21.24 2.15 10.79
N ALA A 268 -21.83 2.32 9.61
CA ALA A 268 -21.13 2.06 8.34
C ALA A 268 -19.96 3.03 8.12
N ASP A 269 -18.98 2.58 7.34
CA ASP A 269 -17.80 3.38 6.99
C ASP A 269 -18.18 4.55 6.09
N LEU A 270 -19.11 4.32 5.16
CA LEU A 270 -19.69 5.36 4.32
C LEU A 270 -21.20 5.17 4.19
N ARG A 271 -21.93 6.29 4.24
CA ARG A 271 -23.37 6.34 3.93
C ARG A 271 -23.56 6.75 2.47
N ALA A 272 -24.42 6.02 1.78
CA ALA A 272 -24.94 6.39 0.47
C ALA A 272 -26.44 6.70 0.57
N PRO A 273 -26.93 7.80 -0.05
CA PRO A 273 -28.34 8.20 0.02
C PRO A 273 -29.27 7.30 -0.82
N THR A 274 -28.72 6.53 -1.76
CA THR A 274 -29.45 5.61 -2.62
C THR A 274 -28.60 4.39 -2.96
N PRO A 275 -29.21 3.25 -3.35
CA PRO A 275 -28.46 2.09 -3.86
C PRO A 275 -27.60 2.41 -5.08
N THR A 276 -28.07 3.28 -5.98
CA THR A 276 -27.29 3.72 -7.14
C THR A 276 -26.09 4.57 -6.72
N ALA A 277 -26.27 5.49 -5.77
CA ALA A 277 -25.17 6.28 -5.22
C ALA A 277 -24.14 5.39 -4.49
N ALA A 278 -24.58 4.29 -3.88
CA ALA A 278 -23.67 3.32 -3.25
C ALA A 278 -22.75 2.68 -4.29
N ALA A 279 -23.29 2.28 -5.45
CA ALA A 279 -22.51 1.77 -6.56
C ALA A 279 -21.54 2.82 -7.12
N GLU A 280 -21.96 4.09 -7.21
CA GLU A 280 -21.07 5.17 -7.62
C GLU A 280 -19.93 5.38 -6.63
N LEU A 281 -20.22 5.47 -5.33
CA LEU A 281 -19.18 5.68 -4.31
C LEU A 281 -18.23 4.48 -4.18
N ALA A 282 -18.68 3.28 -4.56
CA ALA A 282 -17.90 2.05 -4.49
C ALA A 282 -16.78 1.96 -5.55
N VAL A 283 -16.95 2.55 -6.74
CA VAL A 283 -16.03 2.36 -7.87
C VAL A 283 -15.70 3.67 -8.60
N PRO A 284 -14.49 3.81 -9.16
CA PRO A 284 -14.10 4.99 -9.93
C PRO A 284 -14.80 5.01 -11.30
N VAL A 285 -14.67 6.12 -12.03
CA VAL A 285 -15.20 6.21 -13.41
C VAL A 285 -14.19 5.62 -14.39
N ARG A 286 -14.54 4.54 -15.09
CA ARG A 286 -13.64 3.83 -16.03
C ARG A 286 -13.14 4.73 -17.16
N SER A 287 -14.00 5.58 -17.72
CA SER A 287 -13.60 6.47 -18.83
C SER A 287 -12.53 7.49 -18.41
N GLU A 288 -12.59 8.00 -17.18
CA GLU A 288 -11.55 8.88 -16.62
C GLU A 288 -10.22 8.15 -16.46
N LEU A 289 -10.23 6.90 -15.97
CA LEU A 289 -9.03 6.07 -15.86
C LEU A 289 -8.39 5.80 -17.22
N VAL A 290 -9.20 5.45 -18.23
CA VAL A 290 -8.73 5.23 -19.61
C VAL A 290 -8.13 6.52 -20.19
N ASN A 291 -8.79 7.66 -20.00
CA ASN A 291 -8.27 8.95 -20.42
C ASN A 291 -6.96 9.30 -19.71
N GLY A 292 -6.84 9.01 -18.42
CA GLY A 292 -5.60 9.16 -17.65
C GLY A 292 -4.46 8.32 -18.22
N LEU A 293 -4.71 7.05 -18.54
CA LEU A 293 -3.73 6.16 -19.16
C LEU A 293 -3.31 6.66 -20.55
N ASN A 294 -4.25 7.11 -21.38
CA ASN A 294 -3.95 7.66 -22.70
C ASN A 294 -3.08 8.93 -22.60
N ASN A 295 -3.37 9.81 -21.63
CA ASN A 295 -2.58 11.01 -21.39
C ASN A 295 -1.15 10.66 -20.92
N LEU A 296 -1.00 9.67 -20.03
CA LEU A 296 0.31 9.18 -19.61
C LEU A 296 1.09 8.55 -20.79
N HIS A 297 0.41 7.80 -21.64
CA HIS A 297 1.00 7.19 -22.84
C HIS A 297 1.48 8.25 -23.84
N LEU A 298 0.67 9.28 -24.13
CA LEU A 298 1.07 10.42 -24.97
C LEU A 298 2.27 11.17 -24.37
N ARG A 299 2.28 11.41 -23.06
CA ARG A 299 3.41 12.07 -22.38
C ARG A 299 4.69 11.25 -22.49
N MET A 300 4.60 9.92 -22.33
CA MET A 300 5.73 9.01 -22.49
C MET A 300 6.28 9.06 -23.91
N ASN A 301 5.43 8.95 -24.93
CA ASN A 301 5.86 8.98 -26.34
C ASN A 301 6.50 10.33 -26.69
N ASN A 302 5.94 11.44 -26.22
CA ASN A 302 6.52 12.77 -26.41
C ASN A 302 7.89 12.91 -25.72
N ALA A 303 8.07 12.33 -24.54
CA ALA A 303 9.36 12.32 -23.85
C ALA A 303 10.42 11.53 -24.63
N ILE A 304 10.05 10.35 -25.16
CA ILE A 304 10.92 9.52 -25.99
C ILE A 304 11.31 10.26 -27.28
N ALA A 305 10.34 10.84 -27.99
CA ALA A 305 10.57 11.59 -29.22
C ALA A 305 11.50 12.79 -29.01
N ARG A 306 11.29 13.55 -27.92
CA ARG A 306 12.19 14.66 -27.54
C ARG A 306 13.61 14.16 -27.25
N HIS A 307 13.76 13.04 -26.53
CA HIS A 307 15.07 12.49 -26.23
C HIS A 307 15.80 12.01 -27.49
N ALA A 308 15.09 11.35 -28.40
CA ALA A 308 15.63 10.93 -29.70
C ALA A 308 16.11 12.13 -30.52
N LYS A 309 15.25 13.15 -30.68
CA LYS A 309 15.58 14.38 -31.39
C LYS A 309 16.80 15.10 -30.80
N LEU A 310 16.85 15.23 -29.48
CA LEU A 310 18.01 15.85 -28.81
C LEU A 310 19.30 15.04 -29.01
N SER A 311 19.19 13.72 -29.09
CA SER A 311 20.34 12.84 -29.35
C SER A 311 20.84 12.98 -30.78
N GLU A 312 19.94 13.11 -31.75
CA GLU A 312 20.23 13.39 -33.15
C GLU A 312 20.91 14.76 -33.32
N GLU A 313 20.34 15.82 -32.73
CA GLU A 313 20.92 17.17 -32.74
C GLU A 313 22.34 17.18 -32.13
N ARG A 314 22.57 16.43 -31.04
CA ARG A 314 23.90 16.28 -30.43
C ARG A 314 24.88 15.53 -31.34
N LEU A 315 24.43 14.48 -32.00
CA LEU A 315 25.24 13.72 -32.94
C LEU A 315 25.67 14.60 -34.11
N ASP A 316 24.74 15.35 -34.69
CA ASP A 316 25.02 16.27 -35.79
C ASP A 316 25.96 17.40 -35.37
N ALA A 317 25.79 17.96 -34.17
CA ALA A 317 26.69 18.97 -33.64
C ALA A 317 28.13 18.43 -33.46
N VAL A 318 28.29 17.17 -33.02
CA VAL A 318 29.61 16.51 -32.95
C VAL A 318 30.16 16.26 -34.34
N ARG A 319 29.32 15.77 -35.27
CA ARG A 319 29.70 15.50 -36.66
C ARG A 319 30.20 16.75 -37.38
N GLN A 320 29.56 17.90 -37.17
CA GLN A 320 29.99 19.19 -37.75
C GLN A 320 31.30 19.72 -37.16
N ARG A 321 31.65 19.31 -35.94
CA ARG A 321 32.91 19.69 -35.28
C ARG A 321 34.07 18.75 -35.63
N LEU A 322 33.78 17.58 -36.20
CA LEU A 322 34.82 16.70 -36.73
C LEU A 322 35.43 17.39 -37.97
N PRO A 323 36.75 17.65 -37.97
CA PRO A 323 37.40 18.21 -39.14
C PRO A 323 37.31 17.21 -40.30
N ASP A 324 37.19 17.73 -41.53
CA ASP A 324 37.24 16.91 -42.74
C ASP A 324 38.49 16.01 -42.75
N GLY A 325 38.35 14.80 -43.32
CA GLY A 325 39.44 13.83 -43.36
C GLY A 325 40.73 14.40 -43.96
N GLU A 326 40.62 15.26 -44.97
CA GLU A 326 41.74 16.00 -45.55
C GLU A 326 42.41 16.95 -44.55
N ARG A 327 41.62 17.69 -43.76
CA ARG A 327 42.14 18.60 -42.71
C ARG A 327 42.81 17.84 -41.56
N LEU A 328 42.30 16.65 -41.22
CA LEU A 328 42.94 15.77 -40.23
C LEU A 328 44.28 15.22 -40.72
N LEU A 329 44.39 14.93 -42.03
CA LEU A 329 45.59 14.35 -42.64
C LEU A 329 46.61 15.40 -43.09
N ALA A 330 46.20 16.64 -43.34
CA ALA A 330 47.05 17.70 -43.86
C ALA A 330 48.38 17.89 -43.09
N PRO A 331 48.41 17.91 -41.74
CA PRO A 331 49.67 18.04 -41.00
C PRO A 331 50.61 16.85 -41.19
N PHE A 332 50.06 15.65 -41.38
CA PHE A 332 50.85 14.43 -41.58
C PHE A 332 51.38 14.33 -43.00
N ILE A 333 50.59 14.74 -44.00
CA ILE A 333 51.02 14.84 -45.39
C ILE A 333 52.14 15.89 -45.48
N GLN A 334 51.96 17.07 -44.89
CA GLN A 334 52.98 18.10 -44.87
C GLN A 334 54.27 17.62 -44.18
N LEU A 335 54.16 16.94 -43.03
CA LEU A 335 55.32 16.36 -42.35
C LEU A 335 56.03 15.32 -43.24
N PHE A 336 55.28 14.49 -43.97
CA PHE A 336 55.84 13.51 -44.88
C PHE A 336 56.60 14.19 -46.03
N ASP A 337 56.00 15.19 -46.66
CA ASP A 337 56.61 15.94 -47.77
C ASP A 337 57.87 16.69 -47.33
N ASP A 338 57.85 17.30 -46.14
CA ASP A 338 59.01 17.96 -45.55
C ASP A 338 60.16 16.98 -45.32
N ARG A 339 59.86 15.78 -44.80
CA ARG A 339 60.85 14.73 -44.55
C ARG A 339 61.38 14.10 -45.83
N ALA A 340 60.53 13.91 -46.84
CA ALA A 340 60.95 13.44 -48.16
C ALA A 340 61.89 14.45 -48.82
N SER A 341 61.53 15.73 -48.82
CA SER A 341 62.35 16.83 -49.35
C SER A 341 63.69 16.96 -48.63
N GLN A 342 63.68 16.82 -47.29
CA GLN A 342 64.91 16.86 -46.50
C GLN A 342 65.84 15.69 -46.84
N LEU A 343 65.30 14.49 -47.00
CA LEU A 343 66.07 13.31 -47.38
C LEU A 343 66.76 13.48 -48.74
N GLU A 344 66.05 14.00 -49.74
CA GLU A 344 66.61 14.25 -51.07
C GLU A 344 67.78 15.25 -51.04
N ARG A 345 67.63 16.33 -50.26
CA ARG A 345 68.70 17.33 -50.06
C ARG A 345 69.89 16.72 -49.35
N ASP A 346 69.66 16.00 -48.25
CA ASP A 346 70.73 15.37 -47.47
C ASP A 346 71.51 14.34 -48.29
N ILE A 347 70.83 13.55 -49.13
CA ILE A 347 71.47 12.60 -50.05
C ILE A 347 72.31 13.36 -51.09
N SER A 348 71.76 14.41 -51.69
CA SER A 348 72.45 15.22 -52.70
C SER A 348 73.70 15.89 -52.12
N GLU A 349 73.59 16.53 -50.96
CA GLU A 349 74.72 17.13 -50.24
C GLU A 349 75.78 16.11 -49.86
N ARG A 350 75.36 14.90 -49.45
CA ARG A 350 76.30 13.84 -49.12
C ARG A 350 77.01 13.30 -50.35
N MET A 351 76.33 13.21 -51.48
CA MET A 351 76.91 12.83 -52.77
C MET A 351 77.87 13.88 -53.31
N THR A 352 77.53 15.17 -53.23
CA THR A 352 78.43 16.25 -53.64
C THR A 352 79.68 16.28 -52.76
N HIS A 353 79.53 16.16 -51.43
CA HIS A 353 80.67 16.08 -50.52
C HIS A 353 81.56 14.87 -50.77
N ALA A 354 80.96 13.70 -51.02
CA ALA A 354 81.70 12.49 -51.39
C ALA A 354 82.47 12.69 -52.70
N ARG A 355 81.85 13.32 -53.71
CA ARG A 355 82.46 13.63 -55.00
C ARG A 355 83.59 14.67 -54.88
N HIS A 356 83.42 15.71 -54.06
CA HIS A 356 84.47 16.68 -53.76
C HIS A 356 85.66 16.02 -53.07
N LYS A 357 85.43 15.16 -52.08
CA LYS A 357 86.50 14.37 -51.44
C LYS A 357 87.21 13.48 -52.44
N LEU A 358 86.46 12.77 -53.29
CA LEU A 358 87.03 11.91 -54.31
C LEU A 358 87.88 12.72 -55.31
N ASN A 359 87.38 13.86 -55.78
CA ASN A 359 88.12 14.75 -56.67
C ASN A 359 89.37 15.32 -56.00
N PHE A 360 89.31 15.68 -54.71
CA PHE A 360 90.46 16.13 -53.94
C PHE A 360 91.53 15.04 -53.83
N TYR A 361 91.15 13.81 -53.51
CA TYR A 361 92.05 12.66 -53.46
C TYR A 361 92.59 12.28 -54.86
N ALA A 362 91.75 12.33 -55.90
CA ALA A 362 92.15 12.07 -57.27
C ALA A 362 93.14 13.12 -57.79
N ALA A 363 92.97 14.39 -57.42
CA ALA A 363 93.90 15.48 -57.77
C ALA A 363 95.27 15.30 -57.11
N THR A 364 95.31 14.83 -55.86
CA THR A 364 96.57 14.52 -55.15
C THR A 364 97.24 13.24 -55.67
N LEU A 365 96.49 12.32 -56.27
CA LEU A 365 96.98 11.07 -56.86
C LEU A 365 97.23 11.14 -58.38
N ARG A 366 97.37 12.33 -58.96
CA ARG A 366 97.67 12.46 -60.39
C ARG A 366 99.04 11.83 -60.72
N PRO A 367 99.11 10.90 -61.70
CA PRO A 367 100.36 10.23 -62.08
C PRO A 367 101.48 11.21 -62.43
N ALA A 368 101.17 12.37 -63.00
CA ALA A 368 102.16 13.40 -63.33
C ALA A 368 102.78 14.04 -62.07
N LEU A 369 102.00 14.32 -61.02
CA LEU A 369 102.51 14.88 -59.76
C LEU A 369 103.28 13.83 -58.95
N LEU A 370 102.82 12.58 -58.96
CA LEU A 370 103.55 11.45 -58.41
C LEU A 370 104.86 11.22 -59.15
N LYS A 371 104.87 11.21 -60.49
CA LYS A 371 106.09 11.09 -61.31
C LYS A 371 107.03 12.27 -61.11
N ALA A 372 106.52 13.51 -61.04
CA ALA A 372 107.34 14.69 -60.78
C ALA A 372 107.94 14.68 -59.38
N ARG A 373 107.18 14.20 -58.37
CA ARG A 373 107.69 14.02 -57.01
C ARG A 373 108.71 12.90 -56.93
N ILE A 374 108.46 11.75 -57.57
CA ILE A 374 109.41 10.65 -57.68
C ILE A 374 110.69 11.14 -58.39
N ALA A 375 110.58 11.88 -59.49
CA ALA A 375 111.73 12.44 -60.19
C ALA A 375 112.51 13.45 -59.34
N ARG A 376 111.83 14.31 -58.57
CA ARG A 376 112.47 15.23 -57.61
C ARG A 376 113.16 14.51 -56.48
N GLU A 377 112.53 13.48 -55.91
CA GLU A 377 113.13 12.71 -54.83
C GLU A 377 114.26 11.82 -55.36
N GLN A 378 114.18 11.28 -56.57
CA GLN A 378 115.29 10.61 -57.26
C GLN A 378 116.45 11.56 -57.53
N ALA A 379 116.18 12.80 -57.95
CA ALA A 379 117.20 13.84 -58.12
C ALA A 379 117.81 14.30 -56.78
N ARG A 380 117.04 14.33 -55.69
CA ARG A 380 117.56 14.54 -54.33
C ARG A 380 118.39 13.36 -53.86
N LEU A 381 117.97 12.13 -54.13
CA LEU A 381 118.67 10.91 -53.75
C LEU A 381 119.98 10.74 -54.51
N SER A 382 120.04 11.19 -55.77
CA SER A 382 121.27 11.24 -56.57
C SER A 382 122.21 12.39 -56.17
N ALA A 383 121.66 13.52 -55.70
CA ALA A 383 122.43 14.63 -55.15
C ALA A 383 122.96 14.35 -53.73
N CYS A 384 122.29 13.49 -52.97
CA CYS A 384 122.76 13.01 -51.68
C CYS A 384 123.77 11.87 -51.88
N ARG A 385 125.08 12.19 -51.84
CA ARG A 385 126.12 11.20 -51.50
C ARG A 385 125.81 10.66 -50.10
N LEU A 386 125.19 9.48 -50.06
CA LEU A 386 124.77 8.80 -48.84
C LEU A 386 125.98 8.49 -47.94
N PRO A 387 125.84 8.74 -46.64
CA PRO A 387 126.11 7.70 -45.65
C PRO A 387 124.78 7.18 -45.11
N THR A 388 124.60 5.86 -45.19
CA THR A 388 123.59 5.03 -44.49
C THR A 388 122.09 5.26 -44.85
N GLY A 389 121.69 4.80 -46.04
CA GLY A 389 120.32 4.85 -46.57
C GLY A 389 119.28 3.93 -45.90
N GLN A 390 119.63 3.09 -44.92
CA GLN A 390 118.66 2.15 -44.33
C GLN A 390 117.72 2.81 -43.30
N ARG A 391 118.16 3.81 -42.53
CA ARG A 391 117.31 4.41 -41.47
C ARG A 391 116.19 5.31 -42.02
N LEU A 392 116.45 6.06 -43.08
CA LEU A 392 115.46 6.94 -43.72
C LEU A 392 114.37 6.15 -44.46
N VAL A 393 114.74 5.07 -45.15
CA VAL A 393 113.77 4.21 -45.84
C VAL A 393 112.86 3.49 -44.86
N ILE A 394 113.39 3.02 -43.72
CA ILE A 394 112.57 2.40 -42.67
C ILE A 394 111.59 3.42 -42.06
N GLN A 395 112.02 4.66 -41.79
CA GLN A 395 111.13 5.70 -41.25
C GLN A 395 109.99 6.08 -42.21
N GLU A 396 110.28 6.22 -43.51
CA GLU A 396 109.23 6.57 -44.48
C GLU A 396 108.28 5.39 -44.77
N GLN A 397 108.78 4.14 -44.77
CA GLN A 397 107.90 2.96 -44.84
C GLN A 397 106.98 2.86 -43.61
N GLN A 398 107.49 3.09 -42.41
CA GLN A 398 106.68 3.09 -41.19
C GLN A 398 105.62 4.21 -41.18
N LYS A 399 105.94 5.39 -41.73
CA LYS A 399 104.94 6.46 -41.92
C LYS A 399 103.86 6.04 -42.92
N LEU A 400 104.24 5.42 -44.04
CA LEU A 400 103.29 4.94 -45.05
C LEU A 400 102.35 3.88 -44.48
N ASP A 401 102.88 2.93 -43.71
CA ASP A 401 102.08 1.88 -43.06
C ASP A 401 101.12 2.45 -42.01
N ASN A 402 101.58 3.44 -41.24
CA ASN A 402 100.72 4.11 -40.25
C ASN A 402 99.60 4.92 -40.91
N VAL A 403 99.87 5.60 -42.03
CA VAL A 403 98.83 6.32 -42.78
C VAL A 403 97.84 5.34 -43.40
N THR A 404 98.32 4.26 -44.00
CA THR A 404 97.46 3.21 -44.58
C THR A 404 96.56 2.57 -43.52
N ARG A 405 97.10 2.30 -42.33
CA ARG A 405 96.35 1.74 -41.21
C ARG A 405 95.29 2.69 -40.68
N ARG A 406 95.62 3.98 -40.50
CA ARG A 406 94.66 5.02 -40.08
C ARG A 406 93.54 5.20 -41.10
N LEU A 407 93.85 5.12 -42.40
CA LEU A 407 92.85 5.25 -43.46
C LEU A 407 91.89 4.05 -43.48
N LYS A 408 92.41 2.82 -43.33
CA LYS A 408 91.58 1.61 -43.18
C LYS A 408 90.68 1.67 -41.95
N GLN A 409 91.21 2.08 -40.80
CA GLN A 409 90.42 2.23 -39.57
C GLN A 409 89.34 3.30 -39.69
N ALA A 410 89.66 4.48 -40.26
CA ALA A 410 88.68 5.55 -40.46
C ALA A 410 87.58 5.16 -41.46
N TYR A 411 87.93 4.39 -42.50
CA TYR A 411 86.95 3.85 -43.46
C TYR A 411 86.02 2.82 -42.81
N GLN A 412 86.57 1.89 -42.03
CA GLN A 412 85.79 0.89 -41.29
C GLN A 412 84.86 1.53 -40.26
N GLN A 413 85.33 2.54 -39.52
CA GLN A 413 84.48 3.29 -38.58
C GLN A 413 83.37 4.09 -39.28
N ARG A 414 83.63 4.65 -40.47
CA ARG A 414 82.56 5.34 -41.23
C ARG A 414 81.52 4.38 -41.77
N LEU A 415 81.92 3.21 -42.24
CA LEU A 415 81.02 2.17 -42.70
C LEU A 415 80.16 1.65 -41.54
N SER A 416 80.75 1.35 -40.38
CA SER A 416 79.98 0.90 -39.22
C SER A 416 78.97 1.95 -38.73
N HIS A 417 79.35 3.23 -38.73
CA HIS A 417 78.42 4.31 -38.39
C HIS A 417 77.31 4.51 -39.42
N ALA A 418 77.59 4.32 -40.71
CA ALA A 418 76.57 4.37 -41.75
C ALA A 418 75.61 3.18 -41.65
N ASP A 419 76.13 1.99 -41.37
CA ASP A 419 75.36 0.75 -41.24
C ASP A 419 74.46 0.78 -40.00
N LEU A 420 74.95 1.29 -38.86
CA LEU A 420 74.15 1.51 -37.64
C LEU A 420 73.04 2.55 -37.86
N ARG A 421 73.31 3.64 -38.58
CA ARG A 421 72.27 4.64 -38.93
C ARG A 421 71.23 4.06 -39.88
N PHE A 422 71.64 3.24 -40.85
CA PHE A 422 70.73 2.60 -41.78
C PHE A 422 69.85 1.57 -41.08
N LYS A 423 70.41 0.75 -40.18
CA LYS A 423 69.64 -0.19 -39.35
C LYS A 423 68.66 0.54 -38.42
N PHE A 424 69.07 1.63 -37.78
CA PHE A 424 68.18 2.42 -36.93
C PHE A 424 67.02 3.09 -37.70
N LEU A 425 67.25 3.56 -38.92
CA LEU A 425 66.20 4.11 -39.77
C LEU A 425 65.30 3.00 -40.33
N ALA A 426 65.86 1.85 -40.70
CA ALA A 426 65.11 0.69 -41.16
C ALA A 426 64.21 0.11 -40.05
N GLU A 427 64.67 0.06 -38.80
CA GLU A 427 63.85 -0.32 -37.63
C GLU A 427 62.67 0.63 -37.41
N LYS A 428 62.84 1.94 -37.67
CA LYS A 428 61.74 2.92 -37.57
C LYS A 428 60.73 2.85 -38.72
N LEU A 429 61.11 2.25 -39.84
CA LEU A 429 60.29 2.05 -41.03
C LEU A 429 59.78 0.60 -41.17
N GLN A 430 59.93 -0.23 -40.13
CA GLN A 430 59.43 -1.60 -40.17
C GLN A 430 57.90 -1.62 -40.33
N PRO A 431 57.37 -2.32 -41.35
CA PRO A 431 55.94 -2.44 -41.61
C PRO A 431 55.15 -2.88 -40.36
N LEU A 432 55.74 -3.75 -39.54
CA LEU A 432 55.14 -4.28 -38.32
C LEU A 432 54.77 -3.19 -37.28
N LEU A 433 55.62 -2.16 -37.12
CA LEU A 433 55.36 -1.05 -36.18
C LEU A 433 54.26 -0.11 -36.70
N LEU A 434 54.18 0.06 -38.01
CA LEU A 434 53.09 0.77 -38.68
C LEU A 434 51.77 0.00 -38.59
N GLU A 435 51.82 -1.32 -38.79
CA GLU A 435 50.68 -2.23 -38.71
C GLU A 435 50.15 -2.34 -37.27
N GLN A 436 51.05 -2.42 -36.27
CA GLN A 436 50.68 -2.33 -34.85
C GLN A 436 50.04 -0.99 -34.50
N ARG A 437 50.62 0.13 -34.96
CA ARG A 437 50.01 1.46 -34.72
C ARG A 437 48.67 1.61 -35.41
N TRP A 438 48.52 1.06 -36.61
CA TRP A 438 47.26 1.02 -37.34
C TRP A 438 46.22 0.19 -36.59
N GLN A 439 46.56 -1.02 -36.15
CA GLN A 439 45.69 -1.86 -35.34
C GLN A 439 45.30 -1.17 -34.03
N GLN A 440 46.23 -0.55 -33.32
CA GLN A 440 45.94 0.20 -32.09
C GLN A 440 44.96 1.36 -32.33
N LYS A 441 45.11 2.08 -33.45
CA LYS A 441 44.20 3.18 -33.80
C LYS A 441 42.84 2.68 -34.29
N ALA A 442 42.80 1.55 -35.00
CA ALA A 442 41.56 0.88 -35.40
C ALA A 442 40.78 0.35 -34.19
N GLU A 443 41.46 -0.23 -33.20
CA GLU A 443 40.85 -0.66 -31.93
C GLU A 443 40.31 0.53 -31.11
N LEU A 444 41.05 1.65 -31.06
CA LEU A 444 40.56 2.87 -30.41
C LEU A 444 39.34 3.45 -31.14
N LEU A 445 39.30 3.40 -32.47
CA LEU A 445 38.14 3.84 -33.26
C LEU A 445 36.93 2.91 -33.05
N ALA A 446 37.15 1.59 -32.99
CA ALA A 446 36.12 0.62 -32.64
C ALA A 446 35.61 0.80 -31.20
N ALA A 447 36.46 1.28 -30.29
CA ALA A 447 36.07 1.64 -28.92
C ALA A 447 35.20 2.91 -28.82
N CYS A 448 35.20 3.77 -29.86
CA CYS A 448 34.30 4.93 -29.95
C CYS A 448 32.90 4.57 -30.46
N SER A 449 32.68 3.34 -30.93
CA SER A 449 31.32 2.84 -31.20
C SER A 449 30.58 2.59 -29.88
N LEU A 450 29.27 2.82 -29.86
CA LEU A 450 28.44 2.70 -28.66
C LEU A 450 28.34 1.21 -28.27
N LYS A 451 29.29 0.74 -27.45
CA LYS A 451 29.35 -0.66 -27.06
C LYS A 451 28.14 -1.01 -26.19
N PRO A 452 27.49 -2.18 -26.43
CA PRO A 452 26.40 -2.68 -25.59
C PRO A 452 26.76 -2.70 -24.10
N GLU A 453 28.04 -2.91 -23.80
CA GLU A 453 28.63 -2.90 -22.45
C GLU A 453 28.37 -1.61 -21.66
N LEU A 454 28.33 -0.43 -22.29
CA LEU A 454 28.03 0.83 -21.59
C LEU A 454 26.56 0.92 -21.19
N VAL A 455 25.67 0.35 -22.01
CA VAL A 455 24.24 0.25 -21.72
C VAL A 455 23.99 -0.82 -20.65
N THR A 456 24.61 -1.99 -20.78
CA THR A 456 24.48 -3.07 -19.79
C THR A 456 25.15 -2.73 -18.46
N ALA A 457 26.27 -2.00 -18.46
CA ALA A 457 26.89 -1.51 -17.24
C ALA A 457 25.97 -0.55 -16.48
N ARG A 458 25.28 0.34 -17.19
CA ARG A 458 24.30 1.24 -16.59
C ARG A 458 23.10 0.47 -16.05
N LEU A 459 22.56 -0.50 -16.80
CA LEU A 459 21.50 -1.38 -16.31
C LEU A 459 21.93 -2.16 -15.06
N ASN A 460 23.15 -2.69 -15.04
CA ASN A 460 23.70 -3.42 -13.90
C ASN A 460 23.85 -2.54 -12.65
N ILE A 461 24.23 -1.27 -12.80
CA ILE A 461 24.30 -0.32 -11.68
C ILE A 461 22.89 -0.07 -11.12
N TRP A 462 21.91 0.12 -11.99
CA TRP A 462 20.52 0.36 -11.57
C TRP A 462 19.93 -0.85 -10.86
N GLN A 463 20.22 -2.05 -11.38
CA GLN A 463 19.80 -3.30 -10.76
C GLN A 463 20.44 -3.49 -9.38
N LYS A 464 21.75 -3.24 -9.25
CA LYS A 464 22.42 -3.24 -7.93
C LYS A 464 21.83 -2.23 -6.96
N ASN A 465 21.46 -1.04 -7.42
CA ASN A 465 20.83 -0.03 -6.57
C ASN A 465 19.44 -0.47 -6.10
N ILE A 466 18.65 -1.09 -6.97
CA ILE A 466 17.35 -1.69 -6.60
C ILE A 466 17.56 -2.81 -5.58
N ASP A 467 18.51 -3.71 -5.82
CA ASP A 467 18.82 -4.80 -4.88
C ASP A 467 19.28 -4.28 -3.51
N GLN A 468 20.07 -3.21 -3.47
CA GLN A 468 20.50 -2.55 -2.23
C GLN A 468 19.31 -1.92 -1.49
N LEU A 469 18.45 -1.17 -2.20
CA LEU A 469 17.24 -0.59 -1.62
C LEU A 469 16.29 -1.67 -1.11
N TRP A 470 16.16 -2.77 -1.84
CA TRP A 470 15.36 -3.91 -1.43
C TRP A 470 15.90 -4.56 -0.15
N ARG A 471 17.23 -4.72 -0.01
CA ARG A 471 17.84 -5.20 1.24
C ARG A 471 17.57 -4.28 2.43
N VAL A 472 17.58 -2.96 2.22
CA VAL A 472 17.24 -1.99 3.28
C VAL A 472 15.75 -2.09 3.64
N ALA A 473 14.87 -2.21 2.65
CA ALA A 473 13.44 -2.42 2.87
C ALA A 473 13.17 -3.74 3.64
N GLU A 474 13.90 -4.81 3.33
CA GLU A 474 13.81 -6.06 4.06
C GLU A 474 14.32 -5.96 5.51
N GLN A 475 15.31 -5.12 5.79
CA GLN A 475 15.78 -4.86 7.15
C GLN A 475 14.78 -4.03 7.97
N ALA A 476 13.99 -3.18 7.31
CA ALA A 476 12.90 -2.44 7.92
C ALA A 476 11.63 -3.31 8.11
N HIS A 477 11.60 -4.54 7.60
CA HIS A 477 10.46 -5.43 7.74
C HIS A 477 10.39 -6.01 9.17
N PRO A 478 9.34 -5.72 9.95
CA PRO A 478 9.27 -6.05 11.38
C PRO A 478 9.37 -7.55 11.66
N ASP A 479 8.87 -8.39 10.76
CA ASP A 479 8.86 -9.84 10.97
C ASP A 479 10.22 -10.53 10.69
N LYS A 480 11.14 -9.90 9.94
CA LYS A 480 12.48 -10.48 9.71
C LYS A 480 13.37 -10.40 10.95
N ILE A 481 13.08 -9.50 11.89
CA ILE A 481 13.79 -9.38 13.17
C ILE A 481 13.47 -10.60 14.05
N LEU A 482 12.27 -11.16 13.95
CA LEU A 482 11.85 -12.34 14.72
C LEU A 482 12.72 -13.57 14.42
N ALA A 483 13.15 -13.72 13.16
CA ALA A 483 14.02 -14.83 12.73
C ALA A 483 15.44 -14.78 13.35
N LYS A 484 15.83 -13.66 13.97
CA LYS A 484 17.11 -13.52 14.70
C LYS A 484 17.00 -13.89 16.18
N GLY A 485 15.88 -14.50 16.60
CA GLY A 485 15.66 -14.94 17.98
C GLY A 485 15.02 -13.89 18.90
N TYR A 486 14.51 -12.80 18.33
CA TYR A 486 13.70 -11.82 19.07
C TYR A 486 12.22 -12.21 19.03
N ALA A 487 11.47 -11.84 20.06
CA ALA A 487 10.02 -11.97 20.08
C ALA A 487 9.38 -10.58 20.08
N ARG A 488 8.33 -10.39 19.26
CA ARG A 488 7.48 -9.20 19.34
C ARG A 488 6.43 -9.45 20.41
N VAL A 489 6.41 -8.57 21.41
CA VAL A 489 5.44 -8.65 22.51
C VAL A 489 4.21 -7.87 22.10
N GLU A 490 3.06 -8.54 22.08
CA GLU A 490 1.76 -7.92 21.82
C GLU A 490 0.85 -8.05 23.04
N ASP A 491 -0.03 -7.07 23.24
CA ASP A 491 -1.11 -7.16 24.23
C ASP A 491 -2.25 -8.07 23.74
N SER A 492 -3.31 -8.21 24.54
CA SER A 492 -4.50 -8.98 24.16
C SER A 492 -5.26 -8.40 22.94
N HIS A 493 -4.91 -7.19 22.50
CA HIS A 493 -5.52 -6.48 21.37
C HIS A 493 -4.56 -6.36 20.17
N SER A 494 -3.45 -7.13 20.15
CA SER A 494 -2.44 -7.14 19.08
C SER A 494 -1.64 -5.83 18.93
N HIS A 495 -1.56 -5.00 19.98
CA HIS A 495 -0.68 -3.82 20.00
C HIS A 495 0.71 -4.19 20.51
N VAL A 496 1.74 -3.69 19.84
CA VAL A 496 3.14 -3.95 20.22
C VAL A 496 3.48 -3.22 21.53
N VAL A 497 3.84 -3.99 22.55
CA VAL A 497 4.27 -3.48 23.85
C VAL A 497 5.80 -3.34 23.83
N SER A 498 6.29 -2.11 23.76
CA SER A 498 7.73 -1.80 23.64
C SER A 498 8.46 -1.63 24.97
N ASN A 499 7.74 -1.38 26.07
CA ASN A 499 8.33 -1.05 27.37
C ASN A 499 8.01 -2.10 28.45
N ALA A 500 9.00 -2.39 29.30
CA ALA A 500 8.85 -3.37 30.39
C ALA A 500 7.87 -2.94 31.49
N HIS A 501 7.61 -1.63 31.65
CA HIS A 501 6.62 -1.12 32.60
C HIS A 501 5.20 -1.48 32.15
N ASP A 502 4.92 -1.25 30.87
CA ASP A 502 3.63 -1.57 30.23
C ASP A 502 3.42 -3.09 30.16
N ALA A 503 4.47 -3.86 29.88
CA ALA A 503 4.39 -5.31 29.90
C ALA A 503 3.93 -5.87 31.27
N LYS A 504 4.26 -5.21 32.39
CA LYS A 504 3.88 -5.67 33.75
C LYS A 504 2.44 -5.33 34.13
N THR A 505 1.80 -4.34 33.48
CA THR A 505 0.41 -3.95 33.79
C THR A 505 -0.61 -4.85 33.10
N HIS A 506 -0.22 -5.51 32.00
CA HIS A 506 -1.10 -6.43 31.27
C HIS A 506 -1.17 -7.82 31.91
N LYS A 507 -2.39 -8.36 32.04
CA LYS A 507 -2.65 -9.69 32.65
C LYS A 507 -2.10 -10.86 31.83
N ARG A 508 -2.02 -10.70 30.51
CA ARG A 508 -1.48 -11.67 29.55
C ARG A 508 -0.83 -10.91 28.40
N LEU A 509 0.30 -11.42 27.94
CA LEU A 509 1.06 -10.92 26.81
C LEU A 509 1.19 -12.05 25.79
N ASN A 510 1.16 -11.69 24.51
CA ASN A 510 1.42 -12.60 23.41
C ASN A 510 2.85 -12.39 22.92
N LEU A 511 3.70 -13.41 23.01
CA LEU A 511 5.05 -13.38 22.45
C LEU A 511 5.00 -14.01 21.06
N ILE A 512 5.23 -13.22 20.02
CA ILE A 512 5.29 -13.69 18.64
C ILE A 512 6.75 -13.93 18.27
N PHE A 513 7.07 -15.19 18.00
CA PHE A 513 8.34 -15.66 17.46
C PHE A 513 8.23 -15.88 15.94
N HIS A 514 9.35 -16.17 15.29
CA HIS A 514 9.39 -16.39 13.83
C HIS A 514 8.56 -17.59 13.34
N ASP A 515 8.26 -18.53 14.22
CA ASP A 515 7.67 -19.84 13.97
C ASP A 515 6.30 -20.03 14.65
N GLY A 516 5.88 -19.08 15.48
CA GLY A 516 4.60 -19.17 16.20
C GLY A 516 4.45 -18.14 17.31
N SER A 517 3.35 -18.21 18.05
CA SER A 517 3.06 -17.30 19.15
C SER A 517 2.75 -18.05 20.45
N VAL A 518 3.16 -17.48 21.58
CA VAL A 518 3.01 -18.08 22.91
C VAL A 518 2.49 -17.03 23.89
N TRP A 519 1.45 -17.39 24.64
CA TRP A 519 0.87 -16.52 25.66
C TRP A 519 1.60 -16.68 27.00
N VAL A 520 2.01 -15.56 27.61
CA VAL A 520 2.73 -15.52 28.89
C VAL A 520 2.05 -14.51 29.83
N ALA A 521 2.10 -14.76 31.13
CA ALA A 521 1.62 -13.82 32.15
C ALA A 521 2.80 -13.34 33.01
N PRO A 522 2.92 -12.03 33.30
CA PRO A 522 3.99 -11.51 34.15
C PRO A 522 3.82 -11.99 35.60
N GLU A 523 4.85 -12.65 36.14
CA GLU A 523 4.86 -13.14 37.51
C GLU A 523 5.11 -11.98 38.49
N THR A 524 4.28 -11.86 39.52
CA THR A 524 4.49 -10.89 40.61
C THR A 524 5.53 -11.46 41.58
N PRO A 525 6.55 -10.71 42.00
CA PRO A 525 7.62 -11.27 42.84
C PRO A 525 7.04 -11.85 44.14
N PRO A 526 7.51 -13.03 44.59
CA PRO A 526 6.99 -13.68 45.79
C PRO A 526 7.30 -12.83 47.03
N LYS A 527 6.29 -12.57 47.87
CA LYS A 527 6.46 -12.01 49.21
C LYS A 527 7.46 -12.86 49.98
N SER A 528 8.53 -12.23 50.50
CA SER A 528 9.53 -12.87 51.33
C SER A 528 8.88 -13.65 52.47
N ARG A 529 9.17 -14.96 52.55
CA ARG A 529 8.90 -15.76 53.75
C ARG A 529 9.83 -15.27 54.86
N LYS A 530 9.23 -15.11 56.05
CA LYS A 530 9.86 -14.75 57.32
C LYS A 530 11.08 -15.63 57.63
N ALA A 531 12.05 -15.01 58.30
CA ALA A 531 13.29 -15.59 58.79
C ALA A 531 13.07 -16.82 59.68
N ASP A 532 13.88 -17.85 59.46
CA ASP A 532 14.27 -18.85 60.46
C ASP A 532 15.79 -18.80 60.66
N ASN A 533 16.18 -19.10 61.89
CA ASN A 533 17.42 -18.73 62.59
C ASN A 533 18.77 -19.09 61.95
N PRO A 534 19.86 -18.37 62.32
CA PRO A 534 21.22 -18.66 61.85
C PRO A 534 21.81 -19.92 62.52
N PRO A 535 22.65 -20.72 61.83
CA PRO A 535 23.43 -21.79 62.45
C PRO A 535 24.68 -21.24 63.16
N GLU A 536 25.00 -21.85 64.31
CA GLU A 536 26.15 -21.61 65.17
C GLU A 536 27.52 -21.86 64.48
N PRO A 537 28.61 -21.23 64.97
CA PRO A 537 29.91 -21.18 64.29
C PRO A 537 30.72 -22.50 64.38
N PRO A 538 31.71 -22.70 63.47
CA PRO A 538 32.42 -23.97 63.33
C PRO A 538 33.46 -24.18 64.44
N GLU A 539 33.44 -25.37 65.04
CA GLU A 539 34.52 -25.87 65.90
C GLU A 539 35.79 -26.11 65.07
N GLN A 540 36.89 -25.56 65.58
CA GLN A 540 38.24 -25.82 65.11
C GLN A 540 38.75 -27.18 65.61
N THR A 541 39.81 -27.64 64.95
CA THR A 541 40.78 -28.69 65.36
C THR A 541 40.33 -30.12 65.10
N SER A 542 41.16 -31.09 64.71
CA SER A 542 42.56 -31.19 64.28
C SER A 542 42.81 -32.69 64.01
N PHE A 543 43.64 -33.02 63.03
CA PHE A 543 44.51 -34.21 62.95
C PHE A 543 44.00 -35.56 63.47
N LEU A 544 43.76 -36.51 62.56
CA LEU A 544 44.62 -37.68 62.27
C LEU A 544 43.98 -38.60 61.23
#